data_AF-A0A1V5QAP0-F1
#
_entry.id   AF-A0A1V5QAP0-F1
#
_cell.length_a   1.000
_cell.length_b   1.000
_cell.length_c   1.000
_cell.angle_alpha   90.00
_cell.angle_beta   90.00
_cell.angle_gamma   90.00
#
_symmetry.space_group_name_H-M   'P 1'
#
loop_
_entity.id
_entity.type
_entity.pdbx_description
1 polymer ?
#
loop_
_entity_poly.entity_id
_entity_poly.type
_entity_poly.pdbx_seq_one_letter_code
_entity_poly.pdbx_strand_id
1 'polypeptide(L)'
;MALGSPTYPLPAASWESIDRHKGDYGGYEFAVEYGFQSIFRYQYPALWYDFRGRVDRSGMDYFENVTRAVLAMRQYCIDQGRHFPASYGPDLWGLGAADGPGDNYMIYGFPPGDPYSPTDGTVIPYAIAGSLPFLPRHSIRALRKLYDEHRNAWGKYGFADSVNPTTGFVARDALGLDAGTILLGIENYRSQLIWNLFMRNAWVRKTTQTIRWKTRARATDPGGPLDLARDHTWKLRKGRSPLAPPDPTDPQWLTVAVPDFWENSDPSFADYDGEAWYAVEFELPAERLSQWTLTGKPVVLALGGVDDLDETFINGLKLGETTGGADLWRKPRVYPVPGTYLKAGRNWIAIRVTDTGGKGGLWLTPIELGPR
;
A
#
# COMPACT_ATOMS: atom_id res chain seq x y z
N MET A 1 -14.96 -11.52 14.75
CA MET A 1 -15.99 -12.59 14.73
C MET A 1 -16.59 -12.84 16.12
N ALA A 2 -15.79 -13.06 17.18
CA ALA A 2 -16.29 -13.36 18.52
C ALA A 2 -17.30 -12.33 19.09
N LEU A 3 -17.05 -11.03 18.90
CA LEU A 3 -17.98 -9.95 19.31
C LEU A 3 -19.38 -10.09 18.69
N GLY A 4 -19.46 -10.58 17.46
CA GLY A 4 -20.70 -10.72 16.71
C GLY A 4 -21.43 -12.03 16.94
N SER A 5 -20.86 -12.96 17.72
CA SER A 5 -21.43 -14.29 17.93
C SER A 5 -22.88 -14.20 18.43
N PRO A 6 -23.80 -15.03 17.87
CA PRO A 6 -25.18 -15.09 18.33
C PRO A 6 -25.33 -15.86 19.65
N THR A 7 -24.40 -16.76 19.96
CA THR A 7 -24.48 -17.69 21.10
C THR A 7 -23.48 -17.36 22.20
N TYR A 8 -22.28 -16.89 21.84
CA TYR A 8 -21.19 -16.62 22.79
C TYR A 8 -20.48 -15.28 22.48
N PRO A 9 -21.18 -14.14 22.55
CA PRO A 9 -20.57 -12.85 22.24
C PRO A 9 -19.56 -12.42 23.30
N LEU A 10 -18.37 -12.01 22.87
CA LEU A 10 -17.42 -11.30 23.74
C LEU A 10 -17.85 -9.83 23.92
N PRO A 11 -17.53 -9.21 25.08
CA PRO A 11 -17.78 -7.79 25.29
C PRO A 11 -16.87 -6.92 24.40
N ALA A 12 -17.30 -5.69 24.10
CA ALA A 12 -16.52 -4.73 23.31
C ALA A 12 -15.12 -4.46 23.92
N ALA A 13 -15.01 -4.54 25.25
CA ALA A 13 -13.75 -4.42 25.99
C ALA A 13 -12.68 -5.43 25.51
N SER A 14 -13.07 -6.60 24.99
CA SER A 14 -12.13 -7.57 24.43
C SER A 14 -11.42 -7.09 23.16
N TRP A 15 -12.05 -6.20 22.38
CA TRP A 15 -11.39 -5.54 21.25
C TRP A 15 -10.47 -4.41 21.72
N GLU A 16 -10.93 -3.68 22.73
CA GLU A 16 -10.18 -2.56 23.31
C GLU A 16 -8.91 -3.05 24.02
N SER A 17 -8.91 -4.26 24.56
CA SER A 17 -7.74 -4.89 25.21
C SER A 17 -6.69 -5.44 24.26
N ILE A 18 -6.92 -5.46 22.94
CA ILE A 18 -5.91 -5.91 21.97
C ILE A 18 -4.74 -4.93 21.98
N ASP A 19 -3.52 -5.45 22.15
CA ASP A 19 -2.32 -4.63 22.05
C ASP A 19 -2.13 -4.13 20.61
N ARG A 20 -1.74 -2.86 20.48
CA ARG A 20 -1.54 -2.15 19.22
C ARG A 20 -0.21 -1.40 19.22
N HIS A 21 0.75 -1.87 20.01
CA HIS A 21 2.10 -1.32 19.97
C HIS A 21 2.63 -1.36 18.53
N LYS A 22 3.43 -0.36 18.21
CA LYS A 22 3.92 -0.15 16.86
C LYS A 22 5.41 -0.37 16.80
N GLY A 23 5.84 -0.96 15.69
CA GLY A 23 7.23 -1.04 15.28
C GLY A 23 7.45 -0.23 14.02
N ASP A 24 8.72 -0.09 13.64
CA ASP A 24 9.14 0.58 12.41
C ASP A 24 10.14 -0.28 11.67
N TYR A 25 10.04 -0.29 10.34
CA TYR A 25 11.14 -0.67 9.48
C TYR A 25 11.16 0.20 8.23
N GLY A 26 12.31 0.81 7.93
CA GLY A 26 12.48 1.67 6.75
C GLY A 26 11.58 2.92 6.76
N GLY A 27 11.19 3.41 7.95
CA GLY A 27 10.28 4.55 8.12
C GLY A 27 8.79 4.19 8.04
N TYR A 28 8.46 2.92 7.76
CA TYR A 28 7.09 2.43 7.78
C TYR A 28 6.72 1.97 9.18
N GLU A 29 5.88 2.76 9.86
CA GLU A 29 5.33 2.42 11.17
C GLU A 29 4.05 1.57 11.04
N PHE A 30 4.00 0.42 11.71
CA PHE A 30 2.83 -0.48 11.72
C PHE A 30 2.69 -1.18 13.07
N ALA A 31 1.48 -1.66 13.37
CA ALA A 31 1.20 -2.48 14.54
C ALA A 31 2.01 -3.77 14.45
N VAL A 32 2.71 -4.12 15.53
CA VAL A 32 3.50 -5.35 15.61
C VAL A 32 2.98 -6.20 16.75
N GLU A 33 3.11 -7.51 16.60
CA GLU A 33 2.82 -8.45 17.68
C GLU A 33 4.13 -8.87 18.33
N TYR A 34 4.07 -9.30 19.60
CA TYR A 34 5.24 -9.91 20.24
C TYR A 34 5.71 -11.13 19.45
N GLY A 35 7.02 -11.22 19.22
CA GLY A 35 7.63 -12.28 18.45
C GLY A 35 7.96 -11.86 17.01
N PHE A 36 7.78 -12.81 16.10
CA PHE A 36 8.10 -12.69 14.69
C PHE A 36 7.05 -11.90 13.90
N GLN A 37 7.45 -11.21 12.82
CA GLN A 37 6.52 -10.64 11.85
C GLN A 37 6.59 -11.39 10.53
N SER A 38 5.45 -11.87 10.07
CA SER A 38 5.29 -12.51 8.76
C SER A 38 3.98 -12.04 8.16
N ILE A 39 3.93 -11.82 6.85
CA ILE A 39 2.89 -10.96 6.25
C ILE A 39 1.48 -11.50 6.42
N PHE A 40 1.33 -12.81 6.59
CA PHE A 40 0.03 -13.45 6.77
C PHE A 40 -0.74 -12.92 7.98
N ARG A 41 -0.05 -12.51 9.06
CA ARG A 41 -0.66 -11.92 10.26
C ARG A 41 -1.49 -10.67 9.91
N TYR A 42 -1.02 -9.93 8.92
CA TYR A 42 -1.63 -8.69 8.44
C TYR A 42 -2.68 -8.97 7.35
N GLN A 43 -2.35 -9.83 6.39
CA GLN A 43 -3.20 -10.09 5.24
C GLN A 43 -4.46 -10.89 5.60
N TYR A 44 -4.35 -11.97 6.37
CA TYR A 44 -5.46 -12.91 6.52
C TYR A 44 -6.71 -12.26 7.10
N PRO A 45 -6.65 -11.47 8.18
CA PRO A 45 -7.84 -10.76 8.67
C PRO A 45 -8.38 -9.75 7.66
N ALA A 46 -7.49 -9.03 6.98
CA ALA A 46 -7.84 -7.92 6.09
C ALA A 46 -8.33 -8.37 4.70
N LEU A 47 -8.07 -9.62 4.29
CA LEU A 47 -8.64 -10.21 3.08
C LEU A 47 -10.09 -10.67 3.28
N TRP A 48 -10.52 -10.88 4.52
CA TRP A 48 -11.91 -11.22 4.86
C TRP A 48 -12.72 -10.00 5.28
N TYR A 49 -12.23 -9.25 6.28
CA TYR A 49 -12.92 -8.08 6.80
C TYR A 49 -12.50 -6.82 6.04
N ASP A 50 -13.47 -6.09 5.48
CA ASP A 50 -13.19 -4.82 4.79
C ASP A 50 -12.91 -3.72 5.83
N PHE A 51 -11.64 -3.40 6.05
CA PHE A 51 -11.24 -2.31 6.95
C PHE A 51 -11.26 -0.93 6.29
N ARG A 52 -11.49 -0.83 4.97
CA ARG A 52 -11.40 0.45 4.25
C ARG A 52 -12.42 1.44 4.79
N GLY A 53 -11.97 2.67 5.02
CA GLY A 53 -12.80 3.75 5.55
C GLY A 53 -13.21 3.56 7.01
N ARG A 54 -12.50 2.74 7.78
CA ARG A 54 -12.80 2.46 9.19
C ARG A 54 -11.58 2.70 10.07
N VAL A 55 -11.77 3.48 11.12
CA VAL A 55 -10.78 3.75 12.16
C VAL A 55 -11.38 3.35 13.49
N ASP A 56 -10.67 2.55 14.28
CA ASP A 56 -11.17 2.16 15.60
C ASP A 56 -11.03 3.30 16.63
N ARG A 57 -11.47 3.05 17.86
CA ARG A 57 -11.41 4.04 18.94
C ARG A 57 -9.99 4.44 19.35
N SER A 58 -9.00 3.59 19.09
CA SER A 58 -7.59 3.90 19.35
C SER A 58 -6.97 4.77 18.25
N GLY A 59 -7.69 5.01 17.16
CA GLY A 59 -7.15 5.70 15.99
C GLY A 59 -6.52 4.78 14.96
N MET A 60 -6.63 3.45 15.11
CA MET A 60 -6.03 2.49 14.17
C MET A 60 -6.86 2.37 12.90
N ASP A 61 -6.24 2.70 11.76
CA ASP A 61 -6.72 2.34 10.43
C ASP A 61 -6.02 1.04 10.00
N TYR A 62 -6.74 -0.08 10.10
CA TYR A 62 -6.16 -1.40 9.82
C TYR A 62 -5.85 -1.62 8.33
N PHE A 63 -6.53 -0.92 7.41
CA PHE A 63 -6.23 -1.04 5.98
C PHE A 63 -4.89 -0.36 5.67
N GLU A 64 -4.68 0.84 6.22
CA GLU A 64 -3.40 1.53 6.11
C GLU A 64 -2.30 0.85 6.94
N ASN A 65 -2.63 0.19 8.05
CA ASN A 65 -1.69 -0.62 8.81
C ASN A 65 -1.12 -1.78 7.98
N VAL A 66 -1.99 -2.53 7.31
CA VAL A 66 -1.56 -3.63 6.43
C VAL A 66 -0.75 -3.09 5.25
N THR A 67 -1.16 -1.95 4.67
CA THR A 67 -0.40 -1.29 3.60
C THR A 67 1.03 -0.97 4.05
N ARG A 68 1.21 -0.41 5.26
CA ARG A 68 2.54 -0.11 5.82
C ARG A 68 3.34 -1.38 6.13
N ALA A 69 2.72 -2.43 6.64
CA ALA A 69 3.40 -3.71 6.86
C ALA A 69 3.89 -4.35 5.54
N VAL A 70 3.10 -4.25 4.45
CA VAL A 70 3.52 -4.70 3.10
C VAL A 70 4.69 -3.87 2.58
N LEU A 71 4.64 -2.54 2.75
CA LEU A 71 5.74 -1.65 2.36
C LEU A 71 7.01 -1.93 3.15
N ALA A 72 6.90 -2.13 4.46
CA ALA A 72 8.01 -2.52 5.34
C ALA A 72 8.64 -3.85 4.90
N MET A 73 7.82 -4.88 4.67
CA MET A 73 8.29 -6.18 4.18
C MET A 73 9.00 -6.04 2.83
N ARG A 74 8.42 -5.28 1.89
CA ARG A 74 9.02 -5.05 0.58
C ARG A 74 10.35 -4.30 0.72
N GLN A 75 10.41 -3.24 1.54
CA GLN A 75 11.64 -2.50 1.78
C GLN A 75 12.72 -3.41 2.39
N TYR A 76 12.35 -4.31 3.29
CA TYR A 76 13.27 -5.29 3.85
C TYR A 76 13.82 -6.21 2.75
N CYS A 77 12.97 -6.73 1.87
CA CYS A 77 13.42 -7.51 0.72
C CYS A 77 14.41 -6.72 -0.14
N ILE A 78 14.10 -5.46 -0.47
CA ILE A 78 14.99 -4.59 -1.26
C ILE A 78 16.36 -4.46 -0.58
N ASP A 79 16.39 -4.19 0.72
CA ASP A 79 17.63 -4.04 1.48
C ASP A 79 18.42 -5.37 1.53
N GLN A 80 17.71 -6.51 1.62
CA GLN A 80 18.29 -7.86 1.54
C GLN A 80 18.73 -8.26 0.12
N GLY A 81 18.39 -7.49 -0.92
CA GLY A 81 18.80 -7.74 -2.30
C GLY A 81 20.33 -7.75 -2.49
N ARG A 82 21.08 -7.08 -1.60
CA ARG A 82 22.56 -7.17 -1.60
C ARG A 82 23.07 -8.56 -1.22
N HIS A 83 22.32 -9.29 -0.40
CA HIS A 83 22.65 -10.65 0.02
C HIS A 83 22.01 -11.71 -0.89
N PHE A 84 20.83 -11.43 -1.43
CA PHE A 84 20.08 -12.34 -2.30
C PHE A 84 19.69 -11.66 -3.64
N PRO A 85 20.66 -11.28 -4.48
CA PRO A 85 20.41 -10.48 -5.69
C PRO A 85 19.59 -11.19 -6.76
N ALA A 86 19.54 -12.54 -6.72
CA ALA A 86 18.67 -13.32 -7.60
C ALA A 86 17.21 -13.34 -7.13
N SER A 87 16.96 -13.01 -5.86
CA SER A 87 15.66 -13.20 -5.21
C SER A 87 14.95 -11.89 -4.90
N TYR A 88 15.68 -10.88 -4.41
CA TYR A 88 15.04 -9.69 -3.86
C TYR A 88 15.49 -8.39 -4.53
N GLY A 89 14.52 -7.50 -4.70
CA GLY A 89 14.69 -6.15 -5.23
C GLY A 89 13.34 -5.45 -5.35
N PRO A 90 13.28 -4.27 -6.02
CA PRO A 90 12.04 -3.51 -6.12
C PRO A 90 10.89 -4.27 -6.81
N ASP A 91 11.24 -5.21 -7.69
CA ASP A 91 10.32 -6.00 -8.50
C ASP A 91 10.25 -7.47 -8.13
N LEU A 92 10.97 -7.95 -7.13
CA LEU A 92 10.78 -9.32 -6.61
C LEU A 92 10.97 -9.30 -5.10
N TRP A 93 9.95 -9.71 -4.36
CA TRP A 93 9.87 -9.59 -2.91
C TRP A 93 8.78 -10.54 -2.40
N GLY A 94 8.62 -10.65 -1.09
CA GLY A 94 7.51 -11.39 -0.49
C GLY A 94 8.01 -12.42 0.51
N LEU A 95 7.64 -12.21 1.78
CA LEU A 95 8.04 -13.02 2.92
C LEU A 95 6.79 -13.49 3.66
N GLY A 96 6.65 -14.79 3.82
CA GLY A 96 5.49 -15.46 4.39
C GLY A 96 5.88 -16.82 4.97
N ALA A 97 5.00 -17.44 5.73
CA ALA A 97 5.25 -18.81 6.18
C ALA A 97 5.00 -19.77 5.02
N ALA A 98 6.00 -20.58 4.67
CA ALA A 98 5.99 -21.42 3.48
C ALA A 98 7.01 -22.55 3.61
N ASP A 99 6.93 -23.53 2.71
CA ASP A 99 8.02 -24.49 2.50
C ASP A 99 9.27 -23.79 1.98
N GLY A 100 10.44 -24.24 2.42
CA GLY A 100 11.74 -23.71 2.03
C GLY A 100 12.71 -24.80 1.56
N PRO A 101 13.94 -24.41 1.15
CA PRO A 101 14.94 -25.36 0.68
C PRO A 101 15.16 -26.54 1.64
N GLY A 102 15.20 -27.75 1.08
CA GLY A 102 15.26 -29.00 1.86
C GLY A 102 13.92 -29.47 2.40
N ASP A 103 12.81 -28.97 1.85
CA ASP A 103 11.42 -29.26 2.26
C ASP A 103 11.18 -28.94 3.75
N ASN A 104 11.83 -27.88 4.23
CA ASN A 104 11.68 -27.38 5.59
C ASN A 104 10.64 -26.26 5.63
N TYR A 105 9.58 -26.44 6.41
CA TYR A 105 8.61 -25.37 6.64
C TYR A 105 9.22 -24.27 7.52
N MET A 106 9.19 -23.03 7.03
CA MET A 106 9.79 -21.88 7.68
C MET A 106 8.80 -20.73 7.78
N ILE A 107 8.95 -19.92 8.83
CA ILE A 107 8.19 -18.68 8.99
C ILE A 107 9.07 -17.53 8.51
N TYR A 108 9.14 -17.33 7.18
CA TYR A 108 9.87 -16.20 6.63
C TYR A 108 9.17 -14.90 7.00
N GLY A 109 9.97 -13.89 7.31
CA GLY A 109 9.45 -12.68 7.90
C GLY A 109 10.44 -11.53 7.87
N PHE A 110 10.03 -10.42 8.46
CA PHE A 110 10.72 -9.14 8.34
C PHE A 110 10.77 -8.40 9.68
N PRO A 111 11.71 -7.46 9.86
CA PRO A 111 11.77 -6.59 11.03
C PRO A 111 10.50 -5.74 11.22
N PRO A 112 10.21 -5.30 12.46
CA PRO A 112 10.92 -5.65 13.69
C PRO A 112 10.33 -6.91 14.33
N GLY A 113 11.16 -7.78 14.90
CA GLY A 113 10.68 -8.95 15.64
C GLY A 113 11.80 -9.66 16.38
N ASP A 114 11.48 -10.29 17.51
CA ASP A 114 12.42 -11.04 18.34
C ASP A 114 11.77 -12.33 18.88
N PRO A 115 12.27 -13.54 18.55
CA PRO A 115 13.40 -13.78 17.65
C PRO A 115 13.08 -13.34 16.22
N TYR A 116 14.12 -12.88 15.51
CA TYR A 116 14.00 -12.49 14.12
C TYR A 116 13.53 -13.65 13.25
N SER A 117 12.60 -13.37 12.34
CA SER A 117 12.24 -14.32 11.29
C SER A 117 13.40 -14.48 10.32
N PRO A 118 13.72 -15.72 9.89
CA PRO A 118 14.77 -15.93 8.91
C PRO A 118 14.37 -15.39 7.53
N THR A 119 15.39 -15.09 6.73
CA THR A 119 15.31 -14.88 5.28
C THR A 119 16.54 -15.52 4.63
N ASP A 120 16.33 -16.29 3.57
CA ASP A 120 17.37 -17.08 2.88
C ASP A 120 17.32 -16.91 1.35
N GLY A 121 16.62 -15.88 0.88
CA GLY A 121 16.34 -15.65 -0.55
C GLY A 121 15.13 -16.41 -1.08
N THR A 122 14.32 -17.06 -0.25
CA THR A 122 13.06 -17.67 -0.66
C THR A 122 11.97 -16.61 -0.84
N VAL A 123 11.37 -16.56 -2.03
CA VAL A 123 10.27 -15.68 -2.42
C VAL A 123 8.96 -16.45 -2.28
N ILE A 124 7.97 -15.82 -1.63
CA ILE A 124 6.69 -16.45 -1.30
C ILE A 124 5.57 -15.81 -2.13
N PRO A 125 5.02 -16.49 -3.15
CA PRO A 125 4.08 -15.88 -4.10
C PRO A 125 2.76 -15.41 -3.46
N TYR A 126 2.25 -16.10 -2.44
CA TYR A 126 1.02 -15.67 -1.77
C TYR A 126 1.21 -14.33 -1.03
N ALA A 127 2.41 -14.07 -0.49
CA ALA A 127 2.73 -12.81 0.18
C ALA A 127 2.58 -11.62 -0.79
N ILE A 128 2.92 -11.84 -2.07
CA ILE A 128 2.79 -10.84 -3.13
C ILE A 128 1.33 -10.72 -3.57
N ALA A 129 0.67 -11.83 -3.92
CA ALA A 129 -0.70 -11.80 -4.44
C ALA A 129 -1.72 -11.35 -3.39
N GLY A 130 -1.56 -11.76 -2.14
CA GLY A 130 -2.35 -11.29 -1.00
C GLY A 130 -2.21 -9.79 -0.75
N SER A 131 -1.15 -9.17 -1.28
CA SER A 131 -0.89 -7.73 -1.18
C SER A 131 -1.60 -6.89 -2.25
N LEU A 132 -2.21 -7.52 -3.27
CA LEU A 132 -2.85 -6.80 -4.39
C LEU A 132 -3.85 -5.71 -3.97
N PRO A 133 -4.73 -5.91 -2.97
CA PRO A 133 -5.68 -4.86 -2.58
C PRO A 133 -5.04 -3.67 -1.86
N PHE A 134 -3.82 -3.84 -1.32
CA PHE A 134 -3.14 -2.84 -0.49
C PHE A 134 -2.06 -2.10 -1.28
N LEU A 135 -1.31 -2.83 -2.13
CA LEU A 135 -0.18 -2.32 -2.89
C LEU A 135 -0.19 -2.90 -4.34
N PRO A 136 -1.20 -2.54 -5.16
CA PRO A 136 -1.51 -3.25 -6.40
C PRO A 136 -0.39 -3.19 -7.44
N ARG A 137 0.17 -2.00 -7.69
CA ARG A 137 1.15 -1.80 -8.77
C ARG A 137 2.45 -2.56 -8.52
N HIS A 138 2.98 -2.48 -7.29
CA HIS A 138 4.16 -3.22 -6.89
C HIS A 138 3.92 -4.73 -6.90
N SER A 139 2.75 -5.18 -6.44
CA SER A 139 2.38 -6.60 -6.43
C SER A 139 2.24 -7.15 -7.84
N ILE A 140 1.60 -6.42 -8.76
CA ILE A 140 1.47 -6.84 -10.17
C ILE A 140 2.83 -6.91 -10.86
N ARG A 141 3.72 -5.93 -10.64
CA ARG A 141 5.10 -5.97 -11.17
C ARG A 141 5.84 -7.21 -10.68
N ALA A 142 5.75 -7.51 -9.39
CA ALA A 142 6.42 -8.67 -8.81
C ALA A 142 5.86 -10.02 -9.25
N LEU A 143 4.53 -10.15 -9.35
CA LEU A 143 3.90 -11.35 -9.88
C LEU A 143 4.26 -11.56 -11.36
N ARG A 144 4.36 -10.50 -12.17
CA ARG A 144 4.81 -10.60 -13.56
C ARG A 144 6.26 -11.05 -13.65
N LYS A 145 7.16 -10.42 -12.89
CA LYS A 145 8.57 -10.83 -12.84
C LYS A 145 8.72 -12.29 -12.42
N LEU A 146 7.99 -12.71 -11.38
CA LEU A 146 7.97 -14.10 -10.94
C LEU A 146 7.47 -15.06 -12.04
N TYR A 147 6.41 -14.69 -12.76
CA TYR A 147 5.85 -15.50 -13.85
C TYR A 147 6.79 -15.61 -15.06
N ASP A 148 7.44 -14.50 -15.43
CA ASP A 148 8.25 -14.38 -16.63
C ASP A 148 9.65 -14.99 -16.42
N GLU A 149 10.27 -14.77 -15.25
CA GLU A 149 11.65 -15.18 -14.96
C GLU A 149 11.74 -16.50 -14.17
N HIS A 150 10.73 -16.87 -13.39
CA HIS A 150 10.70 -18.09 -12.56
C HIS A 150 9.55 -19.01 -12.97
N ARG A 151 9.43 -19.28 -14.28
CA ARG A 151 8.29 -19.98 -14.86
C ARG A 151 8.06 -21.39 -14.31
N ASN A 152 9.10 -22.05 -13.82
CA ASN A 152 9.01 -23.34 -13.14
C ASN A 152 8.18 -23.31 -11.85
N ALA A 153 7.97 -22.13 -11.26
CA ALA A 153 7.06 -21.93 -10.14
C ALA A 153 5.59 -21.99 -10.53
N TRP A 154 5.24 -21.88 -11.82
CA TRP A 154 3.86 -21.89 -12.27
C TRP A 154 3.42 -23.30 -12.67
N GLY A 155 2.56 -23.91 -11.85
CA GLY A 155 2.05 -25.26 -12.04
C GLY A 155 0.54 -25.32 -12.27
N LYS A 156 -0.02 -26.53 -12.06
CA LYS A 156 -1.45 -26.84 -12.25
C LYS A 156 -2.38 -25.94 -11.44
N TYR A 157 -1.96 -25.51 -10.25
CA TYR A 157 -2.77 -24.74 -9.30
C TYR A 157 -2.35 -23.26 -9.23
N GLY A 158 -1.56 -22.77 -10.19
CA GLY A 158 -0.97 -21.43 -10.17
C GLY A 158 0.46 -21.46 -9.65
N PHE A 159 0.90 -20.40 -8.98
CA PHE A 159 2.22 -20.36 -8.36
C PHE A 159 2.37 -21.44 -7.28
N ALA A 160 3.57 -21.99 -7.18
CA ALA A 160 4.03 -22.83 -6.08
C ALA A 160 3.99 -22.06 -4.76
N ASP A 161 4.08 -22.80 -3.65
CA ASP A 161 4.08 -22.21 -2.30
C ASP A 161 5.25 -21.26 -2.07
N SER A 162 6.43 -21.60 -2.59
CA SER A 162 7.61 -20.76 -2.58
C SER A 162 8.59 -21.10 -3.70
N VAL A 163 9.53 -20.18 -3.93
CA VAL A 163 10.64 -20.34 -4.88
C VAL A 163 11.89 -19.74 -4.24
N ASN A 164 13.02 -20.42 -4.34
CA ASN A 164 14.32 -19.82 -4.00
C ASN A 164 15.17 -19.70 -5.27
N PRO A 165 15.22 -18.51 -5.90
CA PRO A 165 15.98 -18.28 -7.13
C PRO A 165 17.47 -18.61 -7.04
N THR A 166 18.08 -18.50 -5.86
CA THR A 166 19.51 -18.76 -5.67
C THR A 166 19.82 -20.26 -5.74
N THR A 167 18.98 -21.09 -5.13
CA THR A 167 19.18 -22.56 -5.07
C THR A 167 18.45 -23.31 -6.18
N GLY A 168 17.51 -22.65 -6.87
CA GLY A 168 16.61 -23.28 -7.83
C GLY A 168 15.47 -24.09 -7.19
N PHE A 169 15.32 -24.04 -5.87
CA PHE A 169 14.23 -24.71 -5.17
C PHE A 169 12.88 -24.13 -5.58
N VAL A 170 11.91 -25.02 -5.80
CA VAL A 170 10.50 -24.69 -5.99
C VAL A 170 9.72 -25.68 -5.14
N ALA A 171 8.87 -25.16 -4.25
CA ALA A 171 8.02 -25.99 -3.43
C ALA A 171 7.12 -26.88 -4.31
N ARG A 172 7.03 -28.17 -3.96
CA ARG A 172 6.28 -29.16 -4.74
C ARG A 172 4.82 -29.23 -4.33
N ASP A 173 4.55 -28.90 -3.07
CA ASP A 173 3.22 -28.93 -2.50
C ASP A 173 2.49 -27.61 -2.74
N ALA A 174 1.16 -27.71 -2.77
CA ALA A 174 0.28 -26.55 -2.83
C ALA A 174 -0.50 -26.50 -1.51
N LEU A 175 -0.17 -25.51 -0.69
CA LEU A 175 -0.83 -25.29 0.58
C LEU A 175 -2.14 -24.51 0.35
N GLY A 176 -3.25 -25.02 0.89
CA GLY A 176 -4.57 -24.44 0.68
C GLY A 176 -4.72 -23.02 1.27
N LEU A 177 -3.96 -22.72 2.33
CA LEU A 177 -3.93 -21.39 2.94
C LEU A 177 -3.25 -20.36 2.03
N ASP A 178 -2.19 -20.75 1.32
CA ASP A 178 -1.44 -19.88 0.42
C ASP A 178 -2.15 -19.70 -0.92
N ALA A 179 -2.60 -20.80 -1.52
CA ALA A 179 -3.44 -20.77 -2.72
C ALA A 179 -4.74 -19.99 -2.47
N GLY A 180 -5.37 -20.18 -1.32
CA GLY A 180 -6.53 -19.42 -0.88
C GLY A 180 -6.24 -17.92 -0.79
N THR A 181 -5.11 -17.54 -0.19
CA THR A 181 -4.68 -16.15 -0.06
C THR A 181 -4.46 -15.47 -1.40
N ILE A 182 -3.84 -16.17 -2.37
CA ILE A 182 -3.68 -15.68 -3.76
C ILE A 182 -5.05 -15.33 -4.35
N LEU A 183 -6.01 -16.27 -4.28
CA LEU A 183 -7.36 -16.07 -4.84
C LEU A 183 -8.11 -14.92 -4.16
N LEU A 184 -8.06 -14.86 -2.83
CA LEU A 184 -8.70 -13.79 -2.05
C LEU A 184 -8.13 -12.42 -2.39
N GLY A 185 -6.80 -12.29 -2.49
CA GLY A 185 -6.11 -11.05 -2.86
C GLY A 185 -6.51 -10.57 -4.25
N ILE A 186 -6.46 -11.47 -5.25
CA ILE A 186 -6.86 -11.16 -6.63
C ILE A 186 -8.32 -10.71 -6.70
N GLU A 187 -9.24 -11.46 -6.08
CA GLU A 187 -10.67 -11.18 -6.23
C GLU A 187 -11.08 -9.90 -5.49
N ASN A 188 -10.53 -9.64 -4.31
CA ASN A 188 -10.78 -8.38 -3.61
C ASN A 188 -10.24 -7.17 -4.37
N TYR A 189 -9.07 -7.29 -5.01
CA TYR A 189 -8.53 -6.24 -5.87
C TYR A 189 -9.43 -5.99 -7.09
N ARG A 190 -9.90 -7.06 -7.76
CA ARG A 190 -10.66 -6.94 -9.01
C ARG A 190 -12.10 -6.45 -8.81
N SER A 191 -12.81 -6.99 -7.83
CA SER A 191 -14.27 -6.85 -7.72
C SER A 191 -14.77 -6.57 -6.30
N GLN A 192 -13.90 -6.76 -5.30
CA GLN A 192 -14.26 -6.66 -3.87
C GLN A 192 -15.30 -7.70 -3.44
N LEU A 193 -15.47 -8.80 -4.20
CA LEU A 193 -16.50 -9.81 -3.95
C LEU A 193 -16.44 -10.38 -2.54
N ILE A 194 -15.26 -10.77 -2.06
CA ILE A 194 -15.11 -11.43 -0.76
C ILE A 194 -15.49 -10.47 0.35
N TRP A 195 -14.94 -9.25 0.33
CA TRP A 195 -15.32 -8.18 1.24
C TRP A 195 -16.83 -7.90 1.22
N ASN A 196 -17.42 -7.79 0.04
CA ASN A 196 -18.86 -7.53 -0.11
C ASN A 196 -19.70 -8.67 0.48
N LEU A 197 -19.32 -9.93 0.28
CA LEU A 197 -20.01 -11.09 0.85
C LEU A 197 -19.84 -11.16 2.37
N PHE A 198 -18.61 -11.01 2.86
CA PHE A 198 -18.31 -11.11 4.29
C PHE A 198 -19.02 -10.02 5.09
N MET A 199 -19.01 -8.78 4.59
CA MET A 199 -19.62 -7.64 5.27
C MET A 199 -21.16 -7.64 5.23
N ARG A 200 -21.79 -8.44 4.36
CA ARG A 200 -23.27 -8.64 4.37
C ARG A 200 -23.74 -9.51 5.53
N ASN A 201 -22.87 -10.35 6.09
CA ASN A 201 -23.23 -11.26 7.18
C ASN A 201 -23.73 -10.47 8.41
N ALA A 202 -24.89 -10.86 8.96
CA ALA A 202 -25.53 -10.14 10.08
C ALA A 202 -24.64 -10.10 11.34
N TRP A 203 -23.86 -11.15 11.60
CA TRP A 203 -22.97 -11.24 12.76
C TRP A 203 -21.69 -10.42 12.58
N VAL A 204 -21.22 -10.28 11.34
CA VAL A 204 -20.13 -9.35 11.00
C VAL A 204 -20.60 -7.89 11.12
N ARG A 205 -21.84 -7.59 10.72
CA ARG A 205 -22.46 -6.27 10.96
C ARG A 205 -22.62 -5.97 12.44
N LYS A 206 -23.08 -6.95 13.24
CA LYS A 206 -23.12 -6.85 14.71
C LYS A 206 -21.73 -6.56 15.28
N THR A 207 -20.70 -7.30 14.85
CA THR A 207 -19.29 -7.02 15.23
C THR A 207 -18.90 -5.58 14.93
N THR A 208 -19.22 -5.08 13.73
CA THR A 208 -18.92 -3.72 13.28
C THR A 208 -19.59 -2.66 14.17
N GLN A 209 -20.84 -2.90 14.56
CA GLN A 209 -21.57 -2.03 15.50
C GLN A 209 -20.98 -2.08 16.91
N THR A 210 -20.54 -3.25 17.37
CA THR A 210 -19.92 -3.43 18.69
C THR A 210 -18.59 -2.69 18.80
N ILE A 211 -17.75 -2.72 17.75
CA ILE A 211 -16.45 -2.01 17.72
C ILE A 211 -16.64 -0.48 17.65
N ARG A 212 -17.78 -0.01 17.11
CA ARG A 212 -18.10 1.42 16.94
C ARG A 212 -17.01 2.18 16.17
N TRP A 213 -16.67 1.66 14.99
CA TRP A 213 -15.75 2.30 14.06
C TRP A 213 -16.13 3.75 13.78
N LYS A 214 -15.14 4.65 13.83
CA LYS A 214 -15.23 5.94 13.14
C LYS A 214 -15.14 5.64 11.64
N THR A 215 -16.16 6.04 10.89
CA THR A 215 -16.25 5.75 9.45
C THR A 215 -15.97 6.98 8.61
N ARG A 216 -15.33 6.77 7.46
CA ARG A 216 -15.16 7.75 6.38
C ARG A 216 -15.64 7.15 5.07
N ALA A 217 -16.06 8.01 4.14
CA ALA A 217 -16.40 7.57 2.79
C ALA A 217 -15.18 6.90 2.13
N ARG A 218 -15.43 5.84 1.37
CA ARG A 218 -14.43 5.06 0.64
C ARG A 218 -14.33 5.54 -0.81
N ALA A 219 -13.25 5.20 -1.49
CA ALA A 219 -13.05 5.64 -2.88
C ALA A 219 -14.11 5.12 -3.87
N THR A 220 -14.72 3.97 -3.55
CA THR A 220 -15.82 3.39 -4.31
C THR A 220 -17.18 4.00 -4.01
N ASP A 221 -17.32 4.79 -2.95
CA ASP A 221 -18.57 5.47 -2.67
C ASP A 221 -18.72 6.66 -3.65
N PRO A 222 -19.92 6.93 -4.21
CA PRO A 222 -20.11 7.98 -5.22
C PRO A 222 -19.52 9.35 -4.85
N GLY A 223 -19.61 9.74 -3.57
CA GLY A 223 -19.12 11.01 -3.04
C GLY A 223 -17.86 10.88 -2.17
N GLY A 224 -17.23 9.71 -2.17
CA GLY A 224 -15.97 9.49 -1.49
C GLY A 224 -14.77 10.12 -2.20
N PRO A 225 -13.57 10.06 -1.60
CA PRO A 225 -12.35 10.56 -2.23
C PRO A 225 -11.92 9.69 -3.42
N LEU A 226 -10.98 10.16 -4.23
CA LEU A 226 -10.19 9.33 -5.14
C LEU A 226 -9.00 8.76 -4.37
N ASP A 227 -8.70 7.46 -4.52
CA ASP A 227 -7.45 6.86 -4.04
C ASP A 227 -6.40 6.98 -5.14
N LEU A 228 -5.64 8.07 -5.12
CA LEU A 228 -4.66 8.40 -6.16
C LEU A 228 -3.46 7.45 -6.11
N ALA A 229 -3.13 6.84 -4.97
CA ALA A 229 -2.02 5.89 -4.90
C ALA A 229 -2.35 4.57 -5.60
N ARG A 230 -3.52 4.00 -5.30
CA ARG A 230 -3.85 2.62 -5.70
C ARG A 230 -4.51 2.54 -7.07
N ASP A 231 -5.33 3.54 -7.42
CA ASP A 231 -6.18 3.48 -8.62
C ASP A 231 -5.59 4.22 -9.83
N HIS A 232 -4.52 5.02 -9.64
CA HIS A 232 -3.99 5.90 -10.69
C HIS A 232 -2.51 5.67 -10.99
N THR A 233 -2.10 5.98 -12.23
CA THR A 233 -0.73 5.81 -12.70
C THR A 233 0.04 7.11 -12.49
N TRP A 234 1.11 7.02 -11.72
CA TRP A 234 1.98 8.15 -11.47
C TRP A 234 3.15 8.19 -12.46
N LYS A 235 3.59 9.40 -12.71
CA LYS A 235 4.72 9.74 -13.57
C LYS A 235 5.78 10.45 -12.73
N LEU A 236 7.05 10.18 -12.99
CA LEU A 236 8.21 10.77 -12.34
C LEU A 236 9.16 11.34 -13.39
N ARG A 237 9.66 12.54 -13.14
CA ARG A 237 10.68 13.20 -13.98
C ARG A 237 11.76 13.77 -13.09
N LYS A 238 13.00 13.38 -13.37
CA LYS A 238 14.18 13.84 -12.63
C LYS A 238 14.48 15.32 -12.90
N GLY A 239 14.88 16.03 -11.86
CA GLY A 239 15.36 17.40 -11.94
C GLY A 239 14.27 18.46 -11.78
N ARG A 240 14.73 19.68 -11.52
CA ARG A 240 13.86 20.84 -11.27
C ARG A 240 13.14 21.38 -12.51
N SER A 241 13.76 21.27 -13.68
CA SER A 241 13.27 21.92 -14.90
C SER A 241 12.15 21.11 -15.57
N PRO A 242 11.08 21.76 -16.06
CA PRO A 242 10.76 23.19 -15.98
C PRO A 242 10.39 23.68 -14.57
N LEU A 243 10.59 24.99 -14.31
CA LEU A 243 10.22 25.60 -13.02
C LEU A 243 8.72 25.57 -12.74
N ALA A 244 7.91 25.66 -13.80
CA ALA A 244 6.46 25.47 -13.75
C ALA A 244 6.13 23.98 -13.92
N PRO A 245 4.97 23.52 -13.40
CA PRO A 245 4.54 22.12 -13.54
C PRO A 245 4.58 21.65 -15.01
N PRO A 246 5.38 20.63 -15.34
CA PRO A 246 5.42 20.09 -16.70
C PRO A 246 4.09 19.42 -17.04
N ASP A 247 3.66 19.52 -18.30
CA ASP A 247 2.44 18.85 -18.74
C ASP A 247 2.59 17.32 -18.62
N PRO A 248 1.61 16.59 -18.06
CA PRO A 248 1.68 15.14 -17.94
C PRO A 248 1.85 14.38 -19.27
N THR A 249 1.59 15.00 -20.42
CA THR A 249 1.76 14.40 -21.75
C THR A 249 3.18 14.49 -22.31
N ASP A 250 4.11 15.17 -21.63
CA ASP A 250 5.53 15.25 -22.01
C ASP A 250 6.15 13.83 -22.11
N PRO A 251 6.88 13.48 -23.18
CA PRO A 251 7.46 12.13 -23.32
C PRO A 251 8.57 11.81 -22.31
N GLN A 252 9.07 12.77 -21.53
CA GLN A 252 10.18 12.59 -20.57
C GLN A 252 9.76 11.95 -19.23
N TRP A 253 8.48 11.62 -19.05
CA TRP A 253 7.98 10.99 -17.84
C TRP A 253 8.30 9.49 -17.76
N LEU A 254 8.84 9.06 -16.63
CA LEU A 254 8.92 7.64 -16.26
C LEU A 254 7.64 7.23 -15.53
N THR A 255 7.08 6.06 -15.84
CA THR A 255 5.94 5.53 -15.09
C THR A 255 6.43 4.93 -13.77
N VAL A 256 5.83 5.33 -12.65
CA VAL A 256 6.22 4.88 -11.31
C VAL A 256 5.02 4.42 -10.50
N ALA A 257 5.29 3.68 -9.43
CA ALA A 257 4.30 3.30 -8.44
C ALA A 257 4.50 4.17 -7.19
N VAL A 258 3.40 4.60 -6.58
CA VAL A 258 3.40 5.28 -5.29
C VAL A 258 2.38 4.57 -4.37
N PRO A 259 2.57 4.57 -3.04
CA PRO A 259 3.74 5.10 -2.35
C PRO A 259 5.00 4.27 -2.61
N ASP A 260 6.14 4.95 -2.78
CA ASP A 260 7.47 4.34 -2.77
C ASP A 260 8.55 5.42 -2.67
N PHE A 261 9.76 5.02 -2.30
CA PHE A 261 10.94 5.85 -2.50
C PHE A 261 11.34 5.85 -3.99
N TRP A 262 11.79 6.97 -4.54
CA TRP A 262 12.13 7.05 -5.97
C TRP A 262 13.33 6.18 -6.34
N GLU A 263 14.20 5.84 -5.38
CA GLU A 263 15.36 4.96 -5.55
C GLU A 263 14.92 3.55 -5.93
N ASN A 264 13.72 3.17 -5.49
CA ASN A 264 13.11 1.88 -5.81
C ASN A 264 12.41 1.89 -7.18
N SER A 265 12.31 3.04 -7.84
CA SER A 265 11.54 3.19 -9.09
C SER A 265 12.39 2.99 -10.34
N ASP A 266 13.56 3.62 -10.41
CA ASP A 266 14.46 3.57 -11.58
C ASP A 266 15.93 3.73 -11.14
N PRO A 267 16.89 2.98 -11.72
CA PRO A 267 18.31 3.06 -11.35
C PRO A 267 18.93 4.46 -11.49
N SER A 268 18.38 5.33 -12.34
CA SER A 268 18.84 6.71 -12.45
C SER A 268 18.59 7.57 -11.21
N PHE A 269 17.78 7.09 -10.26
CA PHE A 269 17.53 7.71 -8.95
C PHE A 269 18.36 7.10 -7.82
N ALA A 270 19.26 6.15 -8.09
CA ALA A 270 20.14 5.61 -7.06
C ALA A 270 20.96 6.74 -6.40
N ASP A 271 20.85 6.85 -5.07
CA ASP A 271 21.51 7.86 -4.23
C ASP A 271 21.30 9.31 -4.73
N TYR A 272 20.13 9.59 -5.33
CA TYR A 272 19.82 10.89 -5.89
C TYR A 272 19.16 11.81 -4.87
N ASP A 273 19.94 12.73 -4.32
CA ASP A 273 19.43 13.89 -3.59
C ASP A 273 19.20 15.05 -4.58
N GLY A 274 18.01 15.66 -4.54
CA GLY A 274 17.68 16.78 -5.42
C GLY A 274 16.19 16.97 -5.62
N GLU A 275 15.81 17.50 -6.78
CA GLU A 275 14.41 17.77 -7.11
C GLU A 275 13.90 16.79 -8.15
N ALA A 276 12.64 16.39 -8.03
CA ALA A 276 11.92 15.64 -9.05
C ALA A 276 10.46 16.07 -9.12
N TRP A 277 9.88 15.95 -10.30
CA TRP A 277 8.45 16.15 -10.50
C TRP A 277 7.72 14.81 -10.47
N TYR A 278 6.60 14.78 -9.76
CA TYR A 278 5.56 13.77 -9.89
C TYR A 278 4.37 14.34 -10.63
N ALA A 279 3.69 13.52 -11.43
CA ALA A 279 2.41 13.88 -12.05
C ALA A 279 1.43 12.71 -12.04
N VAL A 280 0.14 13.00 -11.90
CA VAL A 280 -0.94 12.04 -12.03
C VAL A 280 -2.13 12.67 -12.75
N GLU A 281 -2.71 11.91 -13.67
CA GLU A 281 -3.93 12.28 -14.38
C GLU A 281 -5.10 11.46 -13.82
N PHE A 282 -6.27 12.10 -13.73
CA PHE A 282 -7.49 11.45 -13.29
C PHE A 282 -8.72 12.04 -13.98
N GLU A 283 -9.71 11.18 -14.17
CA GLU A 283 -11.04 11.59 -14.59
C GLU A 283 -11.91 11.86 -13.37
N LEU A 284 -12.62 12.99 -13.38
CA LEU A 284 -13.56 13.36 -12.34
C LEU A 284 -14.98 13.43 -12.94
N PRO A 285 -15.84 12.41 -12.71
CA PRO A 285 -17.22 12.44 -13.18
C PRO A 285 -17.99 13.65 -12.64
N ALA A 286 -18.86 14.23 -13.46
CA ALA A 286 -19.65 15.40 -13.09
C ALA A 286 -20.51 15.12 -11.85
N GLU A 287 -21.05 13.91 -11.73
CA GLU A 287 -21.86 13.48 -10.58
C GLU A 287 -21.03 13.46 -9.30
N ARG A 288 -19.79 12.96 -9.35
CA ARG A 288 -18.89 12.92 -8.18
C ARG A 288 -18.48 14.34 -7.78
N LEU A 289 -18.11 15.19 -8.73
CA LEU A 289 -17.80 16.60 -8.46
C LEU A 289 -19.00 17.31 -7.83
N SER A 290 -20.21 17.09 -8.36
CA SER A 290 -21.44 17.64 -7.77
C SER A 290 -21.63 17.18 -6.33
N GLN A 291 -21.47 15.87 -6.05
CA GLN A 291 -21.60 15.35 -4.69
C GLN A 291 -20.56 15.95 -3.73
N TRP A 292 -19.32 16.16 -4.16
CA TRP A 292 -18.30 16.81 -3.34
C TRP A 292 -18.74 18.21 -2.91
N THR A 293 -19.28 19.02 -3.83
CA THR A 293 -19.78 20.36 -3.52
C THR A 293 -21.02 20.37 -2.62
N LEU A 294 -21.90 19.36 -2.74
CA LEU A 294 -23.11 19.24 -1.94
C LEU A 294 -22.86 18.80 -0.49
N THR A 295 -21.73 18.15 -0.22
CA THR A 295 -21.44 17.67 1.15
C THR A 295 -21.23 18.79 2.16
N GLY A 296 -20.93 20.01 1.71
CA GLY A 296 -20.52 21.14 2.56
C GLY A 296 -19.14 20.94 3.22
N LYS A 297 -18.46 19.82 2.94
CA LYS A 297 -17.12 19.54 3.44
C LYS A 297 -16.06 20.15 2.51
N PRO A 298 -14.91 20.60 3.05
CA PRO A 298 -13.81 21.05 2.20
C PRO A 298 -13.28 19.86 1.39
N VAL A 299 -13.08 20.09 0.09
CA VAL A 299 -12.29 19.18 -0.76
C VAL A 299 -10.82 19.43 -0.47
N VAL A 300 -10.08 18.36 -0.22
CA VAL A 300 -8.64 18.44 0.07
C VAL A 300 -7.87 17.41 -0.74
N LEU A 301 -6.65 17.77 -1.10
CA LEU A 301 -5.62 16.84 -1.51
C LEU A 301 -4.81 16.46 -0.27
N ALA A 302 -4.91 15.20 0.14
CA ALA A 302 -4.13 14.64 1.22
C ALA A 302 -2.98 13.84 0.64
N LEU A 303 -1.76 14.20 1.03
CA LEU A 303 -0.53 13.48 0.71
C LEU A 303 0.03 12.98 2.04
N GLY A 304 0.34 11.69 2.15
CA GLY A 304 0.90 11.11 3.35
C GLY A 304 2.33 11.63 3.55
N GLY A 305 3.31 10.85 3.09
CA GLY A 305 4.72 11.16 3.25
C GLY A 305 5.24 11.69 1.93
N VAL A 306 5.52 12.99 1.90
CA VAL A 306 6.32 13.60 0.82
C VAL A 306 7.67 13.90 1.43
N ASP A 307 8.70 13.37 0.79
CA ASP A 307 10.06 13.57 1.27
C ASP A 307 10.43 15.07 1.30
N ASP A 308 11.10 15.47 2.37
CA ASP A 308 11.48 16.83 2.75
C ASP A 308 10.52 17.97 2.35
N LEU A 309 10.61 18.52 1.15
CA LEU A 309 9.82 19.67 0.72
C LEU A 309 8.96 19.34 -0.50
N ASP A 310 7.83 20.05 -0.61
CA ASP A 310 6.94 19.91 -1.75
C ASP A 310 6.39 21.24 -2.24
N GLU A 311 6.18 21.34 -3.55
CA GLU A 311 5.29 22.32 -4.16
C GLU A 311 4.23 21.60 -4.98
N THR A 312 2.97 21.79 -4.58
CA THR A 312 1.85 20.98 -5.07
C THR A 312 0.90 21.83 -5.91
N PHE A 313 0.51 21.31 -7.06
CA PHE A 313 -0.32 21.97 -8.06
C PHE A 313 -1.46 21.06 -8.53
N ILE A 314 -2.57 21.68 -8.93
CA ILE A 314 -3.67 21.01 -9.63
C ILE A 314 -4.03 21.81 -10.87
N ASN A 315 -4.12 21.15 -12.02
CA ASN A 315 -4.40 21.79 -13.30
C ASN A 315 -3.50 23.02 -13.58
N GLY A 316 -2.23 22.97 -13.14
CA GLY A 316 -1.26 24.07 -13.26
C GLY A 316 -1.38 25.19 -12.19
N LEU A 317 -2.39 25.13 -11.31
CA LEU A 317 -2.62 26.10 -10.25
C LEU A 317 -2.00 25.62 -8.93
N LYS A 318 -1.20 26.46 -8.26
CA LYS A 318 -0.55 26.11 -7.00
C LYS A 318 -1.61 25.94 -5.90
N LEU A 319 -1.58 24.81 -5.20
CA LEU A 319 -2.40 24.51 -4.03
C LEU A 319 -1.69 24.90 -2.74
N GLY A 320 -0.39 24.66 -2.68
CA GLY A 320 0.42 24.94 -1.50
C GLY A 320 1.83 24.41 -1.65
N GLU A 321 2.57 24.56 -0.57
CA GLU A 321 3.95 24.10 -0.45
C GLU A 321 4.28 23.81 1.00
N THR A 322 5.39 23.10 1.20
CA THR A 322 5.98 22.93 2.52
C THR A 322 7.32 23.62 2.58
N THR A 323 7.46 24.55 3.52
CA THR A 323 8.68 25.32 3.75
C THR A 323 9.23 25.08 5.15
N GLY A 324 10.25 24.24 5.27
CA GLY A 324 11.00 24.05 6.52
C GLY A 324 10.22 23.43 7.69
N GLY A 325 10.96 23.05 8.74
CA GLY A 325 10.45 22.38 9.94
C GLY A 325 11.20 21.07 10.24
N ALA A 326 10.83 20.41 11.33
CA ALA A 326 11.38 19.10 11.70
C ALA A 326 10.54 17.95 11.11
N ASP A 327 11.17 16.80 10.88
CA ASP A 327 10.53 15.56 10.41
C ASP A 327 9.71 15.72 9.11
N LEU A 328 10.15 16.61 8.21
CA LEU A 328 9.37 16.97 7.04
C LEU A 328 9.16 15.81 6.08
N TRP A 329 10.16 14.92 5.98
CA TRP A 329 10.16 13.73 5.13
C TRP A 329 8.96 12.79 5.34
N ARG A 330 8.37 12.76 6.55
CA ARG A 330 7.22 11.90 6.89
C ARG A 330 5.95 12.65 7.26
N LYS A 331 5.98 13.99 7.27
CA LYS A 331 4.86 14.79 7.76
C LYS A 331 3.67 14.75 6.79
N PRO A 332 2.44 14.43 7.24
CA PRO A 332 1.25 14.52 6.39
C PRO A 332 1.02 15.92 5.82
N ARG A 333 0.71 16.01 4.51
CA ARG A 333 0.26 17.25 3.85
C ARG A 333 -1.24 17.19 3.57
N VAL A 334 -1.94 18.29 3.81
CA VAL A 334 -3.36 18.44 3.49
C VAL A 334 -3.57 19.82 2.89
N TYR A 335 -3.80 19.88 1.58
CA TYR A 335 -4.03 21.12 0.86
C TYR A 335 -5.51 21.28 0.52
N PRO A 336 -6.17 22.37 0.94
CA PRO A 336 -7.50 22.72 0.46
C PRO A 336 -7.49 22.89 -1.06
N VAL A 337 -8.46 22.30 -1.74
CA VAL A 337 -8.61 22.41 -3.20
C VAL A 337 -9.84 23.28 -3.46
N PRO A 338 -9.67 24.52 -3.93
CA PRO A 338 -10.80 25.35 -4.34
C PRO A 338 -11.65 24.64 -5.39
N GLY A 339 -12.97 24.65 -5.25
CA GLY A 339 -13.86 23.98 -6.21
C GLY A 339 -13.69 24.50 -7.64
N THR A 340 -13.28 25.76 -7.82
CA THR A 340 -12.97 26.38 -9.12
C THR A 340 -11.72 25.81 -9.79
N TYR A 341 -10.87 25.08 -9.06
CA TYR A 341 -9.67 24.46 -9.61
C TYR A 341 -9.95 23.08 -10.20
N LEU A 342 -11.13 22.52 -9.94
CA LEU A 342 -11.58 21.24 -10.45
C LEU A 342 -12.60 21.44 -11.58
N LYS A 343 -12.62 20.51 -12.52
CA LYS A 343 -13.61 20.43 -13.59
C LYS A 343 -14.10 19.01 -13.78
N ALA A 344 -15.29 18.85 -14.35
CA ALA A 344 -15.73 17.55 -14.82
C ALA A 344 -14.81 17.06 -15.95
N GLY A 345 -14.54 15.76 -15.99
CA GLY A 345 -13.62 15.12 -16.94
C GLY A 345 -12.17 15.16 -16.47
N ARG A 346 -11.24 15.34 -17.43
CA ARG A 346 -9.79 15.27 -17.19
C ARG A 346 -9.28 16.36 -16.26
N ASN A 347 -8.58 15.94 -15.22
CA ASN A 347 -7.79 16.79 -14.31
C ASN A 347 -6.41 16.16 -14.11
N TRP A 348 -5.47 16.95 -13.58
CA TRP A 348 -4.16 16.44 -13.22
C TRP A 348 -3.57 17.17 -12.02
N ILE A 349 -2.72 16.46 -11.28
CA ILE A 349 -1.92 16.98 -10.17
C ILE A 349 -0.45 16.87 -10.57
N ALA A 350 0.34 17.87 -10.17
CA ALA A 350 1.79 17.78 -10.19
C ALA A 350 2.38 18.22 -8.86
N ILE A 351 3.43 17.54 -8.44
CA ILE A 351 4.10 17.76 -7.17
C ILE A 351 5.59 17.83 -7.47
N ARG A 352 6.23 18.96 -7.21
CA ARG A 352 7.69 19.01 -7.14
C ARG A 352 8.09 18.58 -5.75
N VAL A 353 8.90 17.54 -5.66
CA VAL A 353 9.48 17.04 -4.42
C VAL A 353 10.95 17.44 -4.40
N THR A 354 11.42 17.95 -3.27
CA THR A 354 12.82 18.25 -3.02
C THR A 354 13.29 17.39 -1.88
N ASP A 355 14.24 16.50 -2.16
CA ASP A 355 14.99 15.69 -1.19
C ASP A 355 16.34 16.36 -0.93
N THR A 356 16.67 16.58 0.34
CA THR A 356 17.93 17.20 0.74
C THR A 356 18.98 16.21 1.24
N GLY A 357 18.60 14.92 1.35
CA GLY A 357 19.48 13.84 1.76
C GLY A 357 18.71 12.58 2.12
N GLY A 358 19.11 11.44 1.56
CA GLY A 358 18.63 10.13 2.00
C GLY A 358 17.86 9.41 0.90
N LYS A 359 16.58 9.09 1.16
CA LYS A 359 15.69 8.48 0.18
C LYS A 359 14.53 9.42 -0.10
N GLY A 360 14.32 9.77 -1.36
CA GLY A 360 13.31 10.75 -1.76
C GLY A 360 11.99 10.15 -2.25
N GLY A 361 10.97 10.99 -2.39
CA GLY A 361 9.74 10.67 -3.13
C GLY A 361 8.42 10.78 -2.39
N LEU A 362 7.36 10.24 -3.00
CA LEU A 362 6.02 10.13 -2.43
C LEU A 362 5.84 8.74 -1.82
N TRP A 363 6.14 8.58 -0.54
CA TRP A 363 6.45 7.28 0.04
C TRP A 363 5.53 6.83 1.20
N LEU A 364 4.60 7.67 1.69
CA LEU A 364 3.53 7.20 2.60
C LEU A 364 2.13 7.57 2.11
N THR A 365 1.18 6.69 2.45
CA THR A 365 -0.26 6.90 2.32
C THR A 365 -0.86 7.67 3.51
N PRO A 366 -2.06 8.25 3.35
CA PRO A 366 -2.93 8.24 2.15
C PRO A 366 -2.46 9.25 1.08
N ILE A 367 -2.67 8.92 -0.19
CA ILE A 367 -2.57 9.86 -1.31
C ILE A 367 -3.96 9.92 -1.95
N GLU A 368 -4.77 10.89 -1.53
CA GLU A 368 -6.20 10.94 -1.81
C GLU A 368 -6.69 12.36 -2.13
N LEU A 369 -7.66 12.47 -3.02
CA LEU A 369 -8.33 13.75 -3.34
C LEU A 369 -9.83 13.62 -3.08
N GLY A 370 -10.40 14.46 -2.21
CA GLY A 370 -11.85 14.51 -2.01
C GLY A 370 -12.29 15.20 -0.72
N PRO A 371 -13.59 15.11 -0.38
CA PRO A 371 -14.14 15.73 0.81
C PRO A 371 -13.60 15.08 2.09
N ARG A 372 -13.15 15.88 3.05
CA ARG A 372 -12.72 15.39 4.38
C ARG A 372 -13.51 16.05 5.51
#